data_AF-A0A2E0U999-F1
#
_entry.id   AF-A0A2E0U999-F1
#
_cell.length_a   1.000
_cell.length_b   1.000
_cell.length_c   1.000
_cell.angle_alpha   90.00
_cell.angle_beta   90.00
_cell.angle_gamma   90.00
#
_symmetry.space_group_name_H-M   'P 1'
#
loop_
_entity.id
_entity.type
_entity.pdbx_description
1 polymer ?
#
loop_
_entity_poly.entity_id
_entity_poly.type
_entity_poly.pdbx_seq_one_letter_code
_entity_poly.pdbx_strand_id
1 'polypeptide(L)'
;MKTLIKSVLVTMAASVSVMPTAMAETNATPAAKDFVIDVSGSELPVSLGALDYPYLAADRGISGECDLQVELAPTGDVTSFAVESCSNAAFERAAEDFARTLSYDAQESGKVHQLNVSWRTVGE
;
A
#
# COMPACT_ATOMS: atom_id res chain seq x y z
N MET A 1 -83.05 -18.35 1.64
CA MET A 1 -82.95 -18.56 3.10
C MET A 1 -82.32 -19.93 3.36
N LYS A 2 -81.01 -20.01 3.59
CA LYS A 2 -80.35 -21.18 4.20
C LYS A 2 -78.93 -20.84 4.69
N THR A 3 -78.88 -20.61 5.99
CA THR A 3 -77.87 -20.92 7.01
C THR A 3 -76.37 -20.87 6.67
N LEU A 4 -75.70 -19.97 7.40
CA LEU A 4 -74.26 -19.81 7.66
C LEU A 4 -73.57 -21.11 8.11
N ILE A 5 -72.35 -21.36 7.61
CA ILE A 5 -71.38 -22.26 8.23
C ILE A 5 -70.10 -21.47 8.48
N LYS A 6 -69.85 -21.19 9.76
CA LYS A 6 -68.58 -20.70 10.31
C LYS A 6 -67.58 -21.85 10.28
N SER A 7 -66.45 -21.68 9.60
CA SER A 7 -65.26 -22.50 9.83
C SER A 7 -64.05 -21.58 9.93
N VAL A 8 -63.76 -21.18 11.17
CA VAL A 8 -62.50 -20.59 11.59
C VAL A 8 -61.50 -21.73 11.67
N LEU A 9 -60.50 -21.72 10.79
CA LEU A 9 -59.33 -22.58 10.88
C LEU A 9 -58.11 -21.68 10.98
N VAL A 10 -57.72 -21.43 12.23
CA VAL A 10 -56.51 -20.70 12.63
C VAL A 10 -55.33 -21.64 12.43
N THR A 11 -54.57 -21.42 11.37
CA THR A 11 -53.30 -22.11 11.16
C THR A 11 -52.23 -21.41 11.99
N MET A 12 -51.84 -22.01 13.12
CA MET A 12 -50.72 -21.52 13.93
C MET A 12 -49.43 -21.58 13.11
N ALA A 13 -48.86 -20.41 12.82
CA ALA A 13 -47.52 -20.28 12.25
C ALA A 13 -46.49 -20.68 13.32
N ALA A 14 -45.83 -21.82 13.12
CA ALA A 14 -44.62 -22.14 13.86
C ALA A 14 -43.50 -21.23 13.36
N SER A 15 -43.30 -20.08 14.01
CA SER A 15 -42.12 -19.24 13.78
C SER A 15 -40.90 -19.98 14.28
N VAL A 16 -40.19 -20.66 13.37
CA VAL A 16 -38.86 -21.20 13.65
C VAL A 16 -37.95 -19.99 13.87
N SER A 17 -37.59 -19.75 15.12
CA SER A 17 -36.59 -18.76 15.50
C SER A 17 -35.24 -19.28 15.00
N VAL A 18 -34.93 -19.01 13.73
CA VAL A 18 -33.55 -19.07 13.27
C VAL A 18 -32.81 -17.98 14.03
N MET A 19 -32.12 -18.37 15.10
CA MET A 19 -31.08 -17.51 15.65
C MET A 19 -30.15 -17.20 14.49
N PRO A 20 -29.87 -15.92 14.18
CA PRO A 20 -28.74 -15.62 13.33
C PRO A 20 -27.54 -16.18 14.08
N THR A 21 -26.99 -17.28 13.59
CA THR A 21 -25.63 -17.68 13.93
C THR A 21 -24.77 -16.49 13.52
N ALA A 22 -24.40 -15.66 14.48
CA ALA A 22 -23.31 -14.72 14.33
C ALA A 22 -22.10 -15.58 13.98
N MET A 23 -21.80 -15.68 12.68
CA MET A 23 -20.52 -16.18 12.23
C MET A 23 -19.55 -15.10 12.67
N ALA A 24 -19.00 -15.25 13.87
CA ALA A 24 -17.74 -14.63 14.20
C ALA A 24 -16.76 -15.26 13.22
N GLU A 25 -16.57 -14.61 12.06
CA GLU A 25 -15.49 -14.93 11.16
C GLU A 25 -14.25 -14.88 12.03
N THR A 26 -13.71 -16.07 12.34
CA THR A 26 -12.39 -16.21 12.95
C THR A 26 -11.50 -15.32 12.13
N ASN A 27 -10.98 -14.25 12.74
CA ASN A 27 -10.01 -13.36 12.12
C ASN A 27 -8.88 -14.25 11.60
N ALA A 28 -8.99 -14.64 10.34
CA ALA A 28 -7.95 -15.37 9.66
C ALA A 28 -6.78 -14.41 9.71
N THR A 29 -5.75 -14.77 10.46
CA THR A 29 -4.53 -13.97 10.48
C THR A 29 -4.09 -13.91 9.02
N PRO A 30 -4.09 -12.72 8.38
CA PRO A 30 -3.66 -12.64 7.00
C PRO A 30 -2.26 -13.23 6.92
N ALA A 31 -2.05 -14.12 5.96
CA ALA A 31 -0.74 -14.72 5.74
C ALA A 31 0.29 -13.59 5.60
N ALA A 32 1.45 -13.75 6.24
CA ALA A 32 2.55 -12.81 6.08
C ALA A 32 2.88 -12.69 4.59
N LYS A 33 2.91 -11.46 4.08
CA LYS A 33 3.35 -11.13 2.73
C LYS A 33 4.76 -10.56 2.81
N ASP A 34 5.64 -11.08 1.96
CA ASP A 34 6.99 -10.53 1.82
C ASP A 34 6.98 -9.42 0.77
N PHE A 35 7.75 -8.37 1.04
CA PHE A 35 7.89 -7.21 0.16
C PHE A 35 9.37 -6.92 -0.08
N VAL A 36 9.69 -6.44 -1.28
CA VAL A 36 11.04 -6.05 -1.68
C VAL A 36 11.00 -4.60 -2.12
N ILE A 37 11.96 -3.82 -1.65
CA ILE A 37 12.22 -2.48 -2.15
C ILE A 37 13.62 -2.48 -2.74
N ASP A 38 13.74 -2.08 -4.01
CA ASP A 38 15.00 -2.00 -4.74
C ASP A 38 15.28 -0.54 -5.11
N VAL A 39 16.54 -0.14 -5.01
CA VAL A 39 17.00 1.20 -5.38
C VAL A 39 18.15 1.05 -6.35
N SER A 40 18.01 1.63 -7.53
CA SER A 40 19.01 1.59 -8.59
C SER A 40 19.28 3.00 -9.12
N GLY A 41 20.44 3.21 -9.73
CA GLY A 41 20.85 4.51 -10.25
C GLY A 41 22.27 4.49 -10.78
N SER A 42 22.73 5.63 -11.32
CA SER A 42 24.11 5.78 -11.78
C SER A 42 25.12 5.73 -10.64
N GLU A 43 24.74 6.27 -9.48
CA GLU A 43 25.48 6.24 -8.24
C GLU A 43 24.48 6.06 -7.09
N LEU A 44 24.81 5.18 -6.15
CA LEU A 44 23.91 4.88 -5.03
C LEU A 44 24.24 5.79 -3.84
N PRO A 45 23.22 6.23 -3.09
CA PRO A 45 23.46 7.02 -1.88
C PRO A 45 24.19 6.19 -0.84
N VAL A 46 25.01 6.86 -0.02
CA VAL A 46 25.70 6.23 1.12
C VAL A 46 24.72 5.84 2.23
N SER A 47 23.57 6.52 2.28
CA SER A 47 22.46 6.21 3.17
C SER A 47 21.14 6.31 2.41
N LEU A 48 20.34 5.24 2.45
CA LEU A 48 19.04 5.18 1.79
C LEU A 48 17.94 5.94 2.55
N GLY A 49 18.18 6.40 3.77
CA GLY A 49 17.16 7.14 4.53
C GLY A 49 15.89 6.32 4.80
N ALA A 50 14.72 6.96 4.72
CA ALA A 50 13.41 6.36 4.92
C ALA A 50 12.96 5.67 3.63
N LEU A 51 12.92 4.34 3.66
CA LEU A 51 12.52 3.50 2.54
C LEU A 51 11.43 2.53 3.01
N ASP A 52 10.21 3.04 3.09
CA ASP A 52 9.04 2.29 3.56
C ASP A 52 8.13 1.87 2.40
N TYR A 53 7.47 0.72 2.56
CA TYR A 53 6.42 0.29 1.64
C TYR A 53 5.10 0.98 2.05
N PRO A 54 4.42 1.72 1.17
CA PRO A 54 3.15 2.37 1.51
C PRO A 54 2.13 1.36 2.02
N TYR A 55 1.61 1.57 3.23
CA TYR A 55 0.74 0.60 3.91
C TYR A 55 -0.46 0.15 3.06
N LEU A 56 -1.16 1.08 2.40
CA LEU A 56 -2.32 0.76 1.56
C LEU A 56 -1.93 0.00 0.29
N ALA A 57 -0.72 0.21 -0.24
CA ALA A 57 -0.21 -0.57 -1.36
C ALA A 57 0.17 -1.99 -0.90
N ALA A 58 0.83 -2.11 0.26
CA ALA A 58 1.21 -3.39 0.86
C ALA A 58 -0.01 -4.26 1.17
N ASP A 59 -1.03 -3.67 1.82
CA ASP A 59 -2.29 -4.34 2.16
C ASP A 59 -2.96 -4.94 0.90
N ARG A 60 -3.00 -4.13 -0.17
CA ARG A 60 -3.61 -4.49 -1.46
C ARG A 60 -2.71 -5.31 -2.38
N GLY A 61 -1.44 -5.53 -2.01
CA GLY A 61 -0.47 -6.23 -2.85
C GLY A 61 -0.19 -5.52 -4.17
N ILE A 62 -0.14 -4.19 -4.16
CA ILE A 62 0.12 -3.38 -5.34
C ILE A 62 1.62 -3.12 -5.41
N SER A 63 2.28 -3.49 -6.51
CA SER A 63 3.66 -3.12 -6.82
C SER A 63 3.72 -1.77 -7.54
N GLY A 64 4.87 -1.10 -7.50
CA GLY A 64 5.08 0.17 -8.20
C GLY A 64 6.54 0.57 -8.27
N GLU A 65 6.83 1.55 -9.12
CA GLU A 65 8.17 2.10 -9.33
C GLU A 65 8.08 3.60 -9.56
N CYS A 66 9.11 4.32 -9.14
CA CYS A 66 9.23 5.76 -9.37
C CYS A 66 10.65 6.11 -9.80
N ASP A 67 10.74 7.00 -10.79
CA ASP A 67 11.96 7.63 -11.24
C ASP A 67 12.12 8.99 -10.54
N LEU A 68 13.31 9.22 -10.01
CA LEU A 68 13.66 10.38 -9.21
C LEU A 68 14.89 11.04 -9.79
N GLN A 69 14.88 12.37 -9.78
CA GLN A 69 16.04 13.21 -9.98
C GLN A 69 16.36 13.91 -8.67
N VAL A 70 17.61 13.85 -8.21
CA VAL A 70 18.06 14.54 -7.00
C VAL A 70 19.26 15.44 -7.26
N GLU A 71 19.28 16.60 -6.62
CA GLU A 71 20.40 17.55 -6.63
C GLU A 71 20.99 17.64 -5.23
N LEU A 72 22.31 17.69 -5.15
CA LEU A 72 23.05 17.59 -3.90
C LEU A 72 23.78 18.89 -3.51
N ALA A 73 23.74 19.21 -2.22
CA ALA A 73 24.61 20.19 -1.59
C ALA A 73 26.08 19.75 -1.59
N PRO A 74 27.03 20.68 -1.37
CA PRO A 74 28.44 20.35 -1.11
C PRO A 74 28.69 19.36 0.03
N THR A 75 27.72 19.19 0.94
CA THR A 75 27.77 18.25 2.06
C THR A 75 27.38 16.83 1.68
N GLY A 76 26.80 16.61 0.49
CA GLY A 76 26.21 15.34 0.08
C GLY A 76 24.72 15.18 0.46
N ASP A 77 24.15 16.17 1.15
CA ASP A 77 22.71 16.21 1.45
C ASP A 77 21.88 16.63 0.23
N VAL A 78 20.65 16.15 0.13
CA VAL A 78 19.73 16.54 -0.95
C VAL A 78 19.26 17.98 -0.75
N THR A 79 19.47 18.82 -1.76
CA THR A 79 18.96 20.21 -1.78
C THR A 79 17.63 20.34 -2.48
N SER A 80 17.43 19.58 -3.54
CA SER A 80 16.21 19.57 -4.32
C SER A 80 16.01 18.18 -4.92
N PHE A 81 14.76 17.83 -5.21
CA PHE A 81 14.43 16.60 -5.90
C PHE A 81 13.19 16.80 -6.77
N ALA A 82 13.04 15.94 -7.77
CA ALA A 82 11.86 15.83 -8.60
C ALA A 82 11.50 14.36 -8.78
N VAL A 83 10.23 14.04 -8.61
CA VAL A 83 9.66 12.76 -9.04
C VAL A 83 9.33 12.91 -10.52
N GLU A 84 10.13 12.30 -11.39
CA GLU A 84 9.95 12.42 -12.84
C GLU A 84 8.73 11.61 -13.30
N SER A 85 8.61 10.38 -12.80
CA SER A 85 7.54 9.47 -13.15
C SER A 85 7.28 8.47 -12.02
N CYS A 86 6.04 8.01 -11.91
CA CYS A 86 5.70 6.86 -11.08
C CYS A 86 4.70 5.99 -11.84
N SER A 87 4.89 4.67 -11.82
CA SER A 87 3.94 3.73 -12.41
C SER A 87 2.61 3.71 -11.66
N ASN A 88 2.61 4.11 -10.38
CA ASN A 88 1.41 4.24 -9.57
C ASN A 88 1.54 5.39 -8.55
N ALA A 89 0.55 6.28 -8.51
CA ALA A 89 0.53 7.46 -7.62
C ALA A 89 0.55 7.10 -6.13
N ALA A 90 0.22 5.87 -5.75
CA ALA A 90 0.31 5.40 -4.36
C ALA A 90 1.75 5.45 -3.79
N PHE A 91 2.77 5.48 -4.66
CA PHE A 91 4.18 5.47 -4.27
C PHE A 91 4.84 6.85 -4.30
N GLU A 92 4.21 7.86 -4.91
CA GLU A 92 4.79 9.19 -5.09
C GLU A 92 5.24 9.78 -3.74
N ARG A 93 4.36 9.76 -2.73
CA ARG A 93 4.69 10.27 -1.38
C ARG A 93 5.87 9.54 -0.73
N ALA A 94 5.97 8.22 -0.91
CA ALA A 94 7.07 7.44 -0.36
C ALA A 94 8.40 7.74 -1.09
N ALA A 95 8.35 7.95 -2.41
CA ALA A 95 9.49 8.36 -3.21
C ALA A 95 10.00 9.76 -2.79
N GLU A 96 9.10 10.70 -2.50
CA GLU A 96 9.47 12.01 -1.95
C GLU A 96 10.14 11.91 -0.57
N ASP A 97 9.59 11.09 0.33
CA ASP A 97 10.14 10.94 1.68
C ASP A 97 11.52 10.26 1.66
N PHE A 98 11.71 9.28 0.76
CA PHE A 98 13.01 8.71 0.44
C PHE A 98 13.99 9.78 -0.07
N ALA A 99 13.59 10.58 -1.06
CA ALA A 99 14.42 11.63 -1.64
C ALA A 99 14.84 12.71 -0.62
N ARG A 100 14.02 12.98 0.41
CA ARG A 100 14.34 13.95 1.47
C ARG A 100 15.34 13.45 2.50
N THR A 101 15.49 12.14 2.64
CA THR A 101 16.21 11.52 3.75
C THR A 101 17.44 10.73 3.32
N LEU A 102 17.58 10.48 2.03
CA LEU A 102 18.80 9.92 1.46
C LEU A 102 19.95 10.92 1.53
N SER A 103 21.18 10.39 1.56
CA SER A 103 22.39 11.20 1.47
C SER A 103 23.48 10.51 0.67
N TYR A 104 24.31 11.31 0.02
CA TYR A 104 25.43 10.89 -0.82
C TYR A 104 26.76 11.27 -0.18
N ASP A 105 27.85 10.74 -0.73
CA ASP A 105 29.19 11.24 -0.41
C ASP A 105 29.36 12.68 -0.91
N ALA A 106 30.10 13.50 -0.17
CA ALA A 106 30.36 14.89 -0.54
C ALA A 106 31.07 15.03 -1.90
N GLN A 107 31.80 14.01 -2.36
CA GLN A 107 32.44 13.99 -3.70
C GLN A 107 31.43 13.96 -4.86
N GLU A 108 30.19 13.55 -4.58
CA GLU A 108 29.11 13.52 -5.56
C GLU A 108 28.31 14.82 -5.62
N SER A 109 28.68 15.81 -4.80
CA SER A 109 28.04 17.13 -4.75
C SER A 109 28.11 17.89 -6.07
N GLY A 110 27.10 18.73 -6.31
CA GLY A 110 27.00 19.52 -7.55
C GLY A 110 26.67 18.72 -8.80
N LYS A 111 26.43 17.41 -8.68
CA LYS A 111 25.90 16.56 -9.74
C LYS A 111 24.41 16.34 -9.54
N VAL A 112 23.74 16.04 -10.65
CA VAL A 112 22.38 15.54 -10.69
C VAL A 112 22.43 14.02 -10.76
N HIS A 113 21.72 13.34 -9.87
CA HIS A 113 21.62 11.89 -9.87
C HIS A 113 20.23 11.43 -10.26
N GLN A 114 20.16 10.41 -11.11
CA GLN A 114 18.92 9.71 -11.41
C GLN A 114 18.86 8.41 -10.61
N LEU A 115 17.73 8.21 -9.97
CA LEU A 115 17.41 7.04 -9.16
C LEU A 115 16.11 6.43 -9.64
N ASN A 116 16.03 5.11 -9.62
CA ASN A 116 14.79 4.37 -9.75
C ASN A 116 14.57 3.59 -8.45
N VAL A 117 13.39 3.73 -7.87
CA VAL A 117 12.97 2.99 -6.67
C VAL A 117 11.78 2.11 -7.03
N SER A 118 11.89 0.82 -6.72
CA SER A 118 10.89 -0.19 -7.06
C SER A 118 10.40 -0.90 -5.81
N TRP A 119 9.09 -0.91 -5.59
CA TRP A 119 8.39 -1.64 -4.53
C TRP A 119 7.65 -2.83 -5.14
N ARG A 120 8.00 -4.05 -4.72
CA ARG A 120 7.45 -5.29 -5.28
C ARG A 120 6.94 -6.22 -4.19
N THR A 121 5.88 -6.96 -4.51
CA THR A 121 5.44 -8.09 -3.69
C THR A 121 6.22 -9.35 -4.08
N VAL A 122 6.59 -10.19 -3.10
CA VAL A 122 7.26 -11.47 -3.39
C VAL A 122 6.19 -12.51 -3.72
N GLY A 123 6.16 -12.98 -4.96
CA GLY A 123 5.19 -13.98 -5.44
C GLY A 123 4.58 -13.70 -6.81
N GLU A 124 4.95 -12.58 -7.46
CA GLU A 124 4.72 -12.32 -8.89
C GLU A 124 5.82 -12.92 -9.77
#